data_AF-A0AAW1UI00-F1
#
_entry.id   AF-A0AAW1UI00-F1
#
_cell.length_a   1.000
_cell.length_b   1.000
_cell.length_c   1.000
_cell.angle_alpha   90.00
_cell.angle_beta   90.00
_cell.angle_gamma   90.00
#
_symmetry.space_group_name_H-M   'P 1'
#
loop_
_entity.id
_entity.type
_entity.pdbx_description
1 polymer ?
#
loop_
_entity_poly.entity_id
_entity_poly.type
_entity_poly.pdbx_seq_one_letter_code
_entity_poly.pdbx_strand_id
1 'polypeptide(L)'
;MVAENGAPIIGVLTQETFSVEKCFPKQRYVGYIAASYVKFLESAGARIVPIWIGQEKKYYERVLQYTNGMLFPGGATYFNETNGYAEAAKVIYEMAQNLNDNGKYYPILGICLGMQVLAFASAKGKDIRVHCHCQKRTLPLIFDKDYRCSKLFRHAPDEILNILRSQNVTYNYHNYCLTDNTIHRNNLQDEWKLVTRNKDDEDIEFISTMEHKKYPFYGLQFHPEKSRFEFKETLDIKHNFNSTLVSQYFANFFIEKCKKNNNRFPNENLELNALIYNFSPAFTANNCSYFQMYMFTEEDFLNYQLK
;
A
#
# COMPACT_ATOMS: atom_id res chain seq x y z
N MET A 1 -4.60 9.54 29.99
CA MET A 1 -3.58 9.04 29.06
C MET A 1 -4.11 7.74 28.49
N VAL A 2 -4.42 7.72 27.19
CA VAL A 2 -4.80 6.48 26.50
C VAL A 2 -3.54 5.63 26.40
N ALA A 3 -3.61 4.36 26.80
CA ALA A 3 -2.50 3.44 26.66
C ALA A 3 -2.01 3.45 25.21
N GLU A 4 -0.74 3.79 25.01
CA GLU A 4 -0.10 3.81 23.70
C GLU A 4 -0.22 2.40 23.11
N ASN A 5 -0.91 2.25 21.97
CA ASN A 5 -1.00 0.96 21.27
C ASN A 5 0.40 0.64 20.71
N GLY A 6 1.24 0.01 21.54
CA GLY A 6 2.67 -0.16 21.26
C GLY A 6 2.95 -0.97 19.99
N ALA A 7 2.02 -1.83 19.58
CA ALA A 7 2.13 -2.68 18.38
C ALA A 7 0.80 -2.68 17.59
N PRO A 8 0.55 -1.67 16.73
CA PRO A 8 -0.68 -1.57 15.95
C PRO A 8 -0.82 -2.75 14.97
N ILE A 9 -2.06 -3.14 14.70
CA ILE A 9 -2.39 -4.20 13.75
C ILE A 9 -2.81 -3.58 12.43
N ILE A 10 -2.14 -3.92 11.34
CA ILE A 10 -2.37 -3.35 10.02
C ILE A 10 -2.95 -4.41 9.09
N GLY A 11 -4.08 -4.08 8.47
CA GLY A 11 -4.61 -4.88 7.38
C GLY A 11 -3.78 -4.71 6.11
N VAL A 12 -3.46 -5.80 5.41
CA VAL A 12 -2.86 -5.76 4.08
C VAL A 12 -3.81 -6.45 3.10
N LEU A 13 -4.32 -5.70 2.12
CA LEU A 13 -5.28 -6.21 1.15
C LEU A 13 -4.64 -7.26 0.24
N THR A 14 -5.25 -8.44 0.14
CA THR A 14 -4.86 -9.47 -0.84
C THR A 14 -5.22 -9.03 -2.25
N GLN A 15 -4.71 -9.71 -3.27
CA GLN A 15 -5.07 -9.46 -4.66
C GLN A 15 -5.21 -10.77 -5.43
N GLU A 16 -5.83 -10.72 -6.60
CA GLU A 16 -6.04 -11.85 -7.49
C GLU A 16 -4.71 -12.48 -7.93
N THR A 17 -4.74 -13.77 -8.23
CA THR A 17 -3.53 -14.57 -8.45
C THR A 17 -3.11 -14.71 -9.91
N PHE A 18 -3.89 -14.22 -10.88
CA PHE A 18 -3.59 -14.41 -12.31
C PHE A 18 -2.20 -13.90 -12.74
N SER A 19 -1.72 -12.81 -12.11
CA SER A 19 -0.39 -12.25 -12.39
C SER A 19 0.77 -13.13 -11.88
N VAL A 20 0.48 -14.08 -11.00
CA VAL A 20 1.45 -14.89 -10.27
C VAL A 20 1.17 -16.39 -10.34
N GLU A 21 0.13 -16.81 -11.07
CA GLU A 21 -0.31 -18.20 -11.22
C GLU A 21 0.82 -19.10 -11.74
N LYS A 22 1.64 -18.59 -12.65
CA LYS A 22 2.83 -19.28 -13.18
C LYS A 22 3.84 -19.71 -12.10
N CYS A 23 3.81 -19.06 -10.93
CA CYS A 23 4.71 -19.38 -9.83
C CYS A 23 4.22 -20.58 -9.02
N PHE A 24 2.95 -20.95 -9.15
CA PHE A 24 2.31 -22.01 -8.39
C PHE A 24 1.31 -22.84 -9.23
N PRO A 25 1.76 -23.53 -10.29
CA PRO A 25 0.86 -24.21 -11.23
C PRO A 25 0.12 -25.44 -10.65
N LYS A 26 0.51 -25.91 -9.45
CA LYS A 26 0.03 -27.17 -8.87
C LYS A 26 -1.11 -27.02 -7.86
N GLN A 27 -1.41 -25.79 -7.44
CA GLN A 27 -2.40 -25.53 -6.40
C GLN A 27 -3.17 -24.25 -6.73
N ARG A 28 -4.49 -24.32 -6.55
CA ARG A 28 -5.38 -23.17 -6.76
C ARG A 28 -5.29 -22.24 -5.55
N TYR A 29 -4.88 -21.01 -5.78
CA TYR A 29 -4.86 -19.94 -4.81
C TYR A 29 -5.84 -18.84 -5.22
N VAL A 30 -6.52 -18.25 -4.24
CA VAL A 30 -7.56 -17.22 -4.44
C VAL A 30 -7.09 -15.82 -4.06
N GLY A 31 -5.95 -15.71 -3.38
CA GLY A 31 -5.33 -14.43 -3.09
C GLY A 31 -3.84 -14.57 -2.80
N TYR A 32 -3.12 -13.46 -2.88
CA TYR A 32 -1.74 -13.41 -2.41
C TYR A 32 -1.36 -12.05 -1.80
N ILE A 33 -0.28 -12.06 -1.02
CA ILE A 33 0.46 -10.88 -0.55
C ILE A 33 1.95 -11.13 -0.75
N ALA A 34 2.67 -10.20 -1.39
CA ALA A 34 4.13 -10.27 -1.42
C ALA A 34 4.71 -10.02 -0.02
N ALA A 35 5.62 -10.89 0.44
CA ALA A 35 6.13 -10.86 1.81
C ALA A 35 6.91 -9.57 2.14
N SER A 36 7.39 -8.85 1.13
CA SER A 36 8.04 -7.54 1.31
C SER A 36 7.12 -6.49 1.95
N TYR A 37 5.81 -6.50 1.68
CA TYR A 37 4.87 -5.58 2.35
C TYR A 37 4.68 -5.91 3.83
N VAL A 38 4.67 -7.21 4.17
CA VAL A 38 4.60 -7.68 5.57
C VAL A 38 5.84 -7.22 6.33
N LYS A 39 7.03 -7.56 5.82
CA LYS A 39 8.33 -7.20 6.40
C LYS A 39 8.51 -5.67 6.53
N PHE A 40 8.03 -4.92 5.54
CA PHE A 40 8.07 -3.46 5.55
C PHE A 40 7.35 -2.87 6.75
N LEU A 41 6.12 -3.32 7.00
CA LEU A 41 5.32 -2.83 8.12
C LEU A 41 5.83 -3.37 9.47
N GLU A 42 6.19 -4.65 9.55
CA GLU A 42 6.76 -5.25 10.78
C GLU A 42 8.07 -4.58 11.20
N SER A 43 8.89 -4.13 10.24
CA SER A 43 10.14 -3.40 10.52
C SER A 43 9.92 -2.06 11.22
N ALA A 44 8.68 -1.56 11.27
CA ALA A 44 8.29 -0.34 11.99
C ALA A 44 7.46 -0.63 13.25
N GLY A 45 7.37 -1.89 13.68
CA GLY A 45 6.73 -2.30 14.94
C GLY A 45 5.23 -2.59 14.82
N ALA A 46 4.76 -3.01 13.64
CA ALA A 46 3.37 -3.42 13.44
C ALA A 46 3.20 -4.94 13.39
N ARG A 47 1.96 -5.40 13.60
CA ARG A 47 1.52 -6.79 13.37
C ARG A 47 0.54 -6.80 12.20
N ILE A 48 0.53 -7.87 11.40
CA ILE A 48 -0.19 -7.88 10.12
C ILE A 48 -1.36 -8.85 10.12
N VAL A 49 -2.46 -8.44 9.49
CA VAL A 49 -3.60 -9.31 9.17
C VAL A 49 -3.82 -9.27 7.64
N PRO A 50 -3.84 -10.42 6.95
CA PRO A 50 -4.22 -10.46 5.54
C PRO A 50 -5.72 -10.16 5.39
N ILE A 51 -6.06 -9.24 4.50
CA ILE A 51 -7.44 -8.79 4.28
C ILE A 51 -7.93 -9.31 2.94
N TRP A 52 -8.97 -10.13 2.97
CA TRP A 52 -9.47 -10.84 1.81
C TRP A 52 -10.27 -9.94 0.86
N ILE A 53 -10.04 -10.09 -0.44
CA ILE A 53 -10.91 -9.53 -1.49
C ILE A 53 -12.19 -10.35 -1.63
N GLY A 54 -13.17 -9.80 -2.35
CA GLY A 54 -14.43 -10.47 -2.67
C GLY A 54 -15.35 -10.74 -1.48
N GLN A 55 -15.21 -9.96 -0.41
CA GLN A 55 -15.97 -10.14 0.82
C GLN A 55 -17.18 -9.22 0.91
N GLU A 56 -18.15 -9.61 1.72
CA GLU A 56 -19.31 -8.77 1.99
C GLU A 56 -18.92 -7.54 2.83
N LYS A 57 -19.76 -6.50 2.75
CA LYS A 57 -19.60 -5.24 3.47
C LYS A 57 -19.31 -5.43 4.97
N LYS A 58 -20.01 -6.36 5.63
CA LYS A 58 -19.85 -6.65 7.07
C LYS A 58 -18.46 -7.17 7.44
N TYR A 59 -17.82 -7.91 6.54
CA TYR A 59 -16.43 -8.33 6.75
C TYR A 59 -15.51 -7.11 6.82
N TYR A 60 -15.59 -6.18 5.87
CA TYR A 60 -14.77 -4.97 5.86
C TYR A 60 -15.10 -4.02 7.02
N GLU A 61 -16.35 -3.99 7.49
CA GLU A 61 -16.71 -3.27 8.71
C GLU A 61 -15.96 -3.82 9.94
N ARG A 62 -15.88 -5.15 10.11
CA ARG A 62 -15.09 -5.77 11.17
C ARG A 62 -13.60 -5.48 11.02
N VAL A 63 -13.05 -5.59 9.81
CA VAL A 63 -11.65 -5.25 9.52
C VAL A 63 -11.32 -3.85 10.04
N LEU A 64 -12.13 -2.85 9.67
CA LEU A 64 -11.90 -1.45 10.04
C LEU A 64 -12.14 -1.15 11.53
N GLN A 65 -12.89 -2.00 12.24
CA GLN A 65 -13.06 -1.91 13.69
C GLN A 65 -11.88 -2.53 14.45
N TYR A 66 -11.29 -3.59 13.92
CA TYR A 66 -10.29 -4.40 14.63
C TYR A 66 -8.85 -3.97 14.33
N THR A 67 -8.59 -3.43 13.15
CA THR A 67 -7.25 -3.00 12.71
C THR A 67 -7.07 -1.49 12.87
N ASN A 68 -5.81 -1.06 12.94
CA ASN A 68 -5.41 0.32 13.19
C ASN A 68 -5.09 1.12 11.91
N GLY A 69 -5.09 0.46 10.76
CA GLY A 69 -4.81 1.05 9.46
C GLY A 69 -4.82 0.00 8.36
N MET A 70 -4.80 0.46 7.10
CA MET A 70 -4.83 -0.41 5.93
C MET A 70 -3.70 -0.10 4.96
N LEU A 71 -3.07 -1.14 4.42
CA LEU A 71 -2.16 -1.04 3.28
C LEU A 71 -2.81 -1.68 2.04
N PHE A 72 -2.88 -0.90 0.96
CA PHE A 72 -3.20 -1.37 -0.38
C PHE A 72 -1.88 -1.59 -1.13
N PRO A 73 -1.46 -2.86 -1.35
CA PRO A 73 -0.17 -3.15 -1.94
C PRO A 73 -0.15 -2.87 -3.44
N GLY A 74 1.05 -2.80 -4.01
CA GLY A 74 1.25 -2.86 -5.45
C GLY A 74 0.89 -4.23 -6.02
N GLY A 75 0.75 -4.30 -7.34
CA GLY A 75 0.23 -5.50 -8.00
C GLY A 75 0.07 -5.30 -9.50
N ALA A 76 -0.47 -6.32 -10.15
CA ALA A 76 -0.75 -6.31 -11.58
C ALA A 76 -2.14 -6.88 -11.84
N THR A 77 -3.15 -6.23 -11.25
CA THR A 77 -4.56 -6.57 -11.45
C THR A 77 -5.36 -5.45 -12.13
N TYR A 78 -6.54 -5.78 -12.64
CA TYR A 78 -7.43 -4.84 -13.32
C TYR A 78 -8.43 -4.22 -12.35
N PHE A 79 -8.98 -3.05 -12.71
CA PHE A 79 -9.95 -2.34 -11.87
C PHE A 79 -11.41 -2.71 -12.17
N ASN A 80 -11.64 -3.63 -13.10
CA ASN A 80 -12.96 -4.11 -13.52
C ASN A 80 -13.23 -5.58 -13.12
N GLU A 81 -12.36 -6.19 -12.32
CA GLU A 81 -12.58 -7.55 -11.80
C GLU A 81 -13.72 -7.56 -10.77
N THR A 82 -14.73 -8.38 -11.03
CA THR A 82 -15.86 -8.59 -10.11
C THR A 82 -15.36 -9.25 -8.82
N ASN A 83 -15.78 -8.74 -7.66
CA ASN A 83 -15.29 -9.20 -6.36
C ASN A 83 -13.77 -9.07 -6.21
N GLY A 84 -13.17 -8.16 -6.99
CA GLY A 84 -11.73 -8.00 -7.09
C GLY A 84 -11.13 -7.01 -6.11
N TYR A 85 -9.81 -6.84 -6.24
CA TYR A 85 -8.98 -5.90 -5.48
C TYR A 85 -9.54 -4.48 -5.51
N ALA A 86 -9.91 -3.98 -6.69
CA ALA A 86 -10.36 -2.59 -6.84
C ALA A 86 -11.73 -2.34 -6.19
N GLU A 87 -12.64 -3.31 -6.27
CA GLU A 87 -13.95 -3.25 -5.62
C GLU A 87 -13.78 -3.28 -4.09
N ALA A 88 -12.99 -4.22 -3.57
CA ALA A 88 -12.68 -4.29 -2.14
C ALA A 88 -12.01 -3.01 -1.62
N ALA A 89 -11.01 -2.49 -2.34
CA ALA A 89 -10.32 -1.26 -1.99
C ALA A 89 -11.27 -0.05 -2.00
N LYS A 90 -12.18 0.05 -2.97
CA LYS A 90 -13.20 1.11 -3.02
C LYS A 90 -14.15 1.04 -1.83
N VAL A 91 -14.66 -0.15 -1.49
CA VAL A 91 -15.54 -0.34 -0.32
C VAL A 91 -14.82 0.06 0.97
N ILE A 92 -13.59 -0.40 1.16
CA ILE A 92 -12.76 -0.05 2.34
C ILE A 92 -12.47 1.45 2.38
N TYR A 93 -12.16 2.07 1.23
CA TYR A 93 -11.91 3.50 1.11
C TYR A 93 -13.12 4.32 1.57
N GLU A 94 -14.32 4.05 1.02
CA GLU A 94 -15.55 4.75 1.36
C GLU A 94 -15.93 4.57 2.84
N MET A 95 -15.77 3.36 3.39
CA MET A 95 -15.99 3.12 4.81
C MET A 95 -14.99 3.87 5.69
N ALA A 96 -13.71 3.91 5.33
CA ALA A 96 -12.70 4.64 6.08
C ALA A 96 -12.96 6.16 6.03
N GLN A 97 -13.45 6.70 4.91
CA GLN A 97 -13.91 8.10 4.86
C GLN A 97 -15.02 8.33 5.88
N ASN A 98 -16.05 7.48 5.88
CA ASN A 98 -17.15 7.56 6.84
C ASN A 98 -16.68 7.44 8.30
N LEU A 99 -15.70 6.59 8.60
CA LEU A 99 -15.12 6.49 9.94
C LEU A 99 -14.45 7.79 10.35
N ASN A 100 -13.60 8.35 9.48
CA ASN A 100 -12.91 9.60 9.76
C ASN A 100 -13.88 10.79 9.90
N ASP A 101 -14.95 10.82 9.10
CA ASP A 101 -16.02 11.81 9.22
C ASP A 101 -16.75 11.75 10.57
N ASN A 102 -16.89 10.55 11.12
CA ASN A 102 -17.44 10.32 12.45
C ASN A 102 -16.39 10.43 13.58
N GLY A 103 -15.24 11.07 13.30
CA GLY A 103 -14.18 11.31 14.29
C GLY A 103 -13.35 10.07 14.65
N LYS A 104 -13.53 8.94 13.97
CA LYS A 104 -12.73 7.72 14.15
C LYS A 104 -11.56 7.71 13.17
N TYR A 105 -10.40 8.16 13.66
CA TYR A 105 -9.18 8.25 12.85
C TYR A 105 -8.78 6.88 12.27
N TYR A 106 -8.71 6.76 10.95
CA TYR A 106 -8.32 5.49 10.30
C TYR A 106 -7.45 5.76 9.06
N PRO A 107 -6.14 5.44 9.09
CA PRO A 107 -5.22 5.70 7.99
C PRO A 107 -5.18 4.60 6.92
N ILE A 108 -4.92 5.01 5.68
CA ILE A 108 -4.70 4.11 4.54
C ILE A 108 -3.41 4.50 3.81
N LEU A 109 -2.58 3.52 3.46
CA LEU A 109 -1.42 3.68 2.59
C LEU A 109 -1.60 2.85 1.31
N GLY A 110 -1.57 3.51 0.16
CA GLY A 110 -1.52 2.87 -1.14
C GLY A 110 -0.11 2.90 -1.74
N ILE A 111 0.40 1.76 -2.19
CA ILE A 111 1.71 1.64 -2.84
C ILE A 111 1.54 1.17 -4.28
N CYS A 112 2.11 1.88 -5.25
CA CYS A 112 2.03 1.60 -6.68
C CYS A 112 0.57 1.43 -7.15
N LEU A 113 0.12 0.20 -7.46
CA LEU A 113 -1.29 -0.11 -7.74
C LEU A 113 -2.21 0.37 -6.61
N GLY A 114 -1.78 0.30 -5.36
CA GLY A 114 -2.52 0.82 -4.22
C GLY A 114 -2.70 2.34 -4.24
N MET A 115 -1.73 3.11 -4.72
CA MET A 115 -1.92 4.55 -4.92
C MET A 115 -2.93 4.80 -6.04
N GLN A 116 -2.83 4.02 -7.12
CA GLN A 116 -3.75 4.12 -8.24
C GLN A 116 -5.19 3.78 -7.85
N VAL A 117 -5.40 2.78 -6.99
CA VAL A 117 -6.74 2.39 -6.56
C VAL A 117 -7.37 3.40 -5.61
N LEU A 118 -6.57 4.16 -4.84
CA LEU A 118 -7.08 5.31 -4.07
C LEU A 118 -7.67 6.38 -5.00
N ALA A 119 -7.00 6.67 -6.11
CA ALA A 119 -7.48 7.64 -7.09
C ALA A 119 -8.73 7.12 -7.83
N PHE A 120 -8.76 5.84 -8.17
CA PHE A 120 -9.94 5.16 -8.72
C PHE A 120 -11.15 5.24 -7.77
N ALA A 121 -10.96 4.95 -6.49
CA ALA A 121 -12.00 5.04 -5.47
C ALA A 121 -12.51 6.49 -5.30
N SER A 122 -11.59 7.46 -5.27
CA SER A 122 -11.93 8.90 -5.23
C SER A 122 -12.71 9.34 -6.48
N ALA A 123 -12.36 8.82 -7.65
CA ALA A 123 -13.08 9.03 -8.90
C ALA A 123 -14.37 8.18 -9.02
N LYS A 124 -14.90 7.68 -7.89
CA LYS A 124 -16.15 6.90 -7.79
C LYS A 124 -16.15 5.61 -8.60
N GLY A 125 -14.97 5.03 -8.82
CA GLY A 125 -14.79 3.80 -9.61
C GLY A 125 -14.54 4.03 -11.09
N LYS A 126 -14.15 5.24 -11.50
CA LYS A 126 -13.65 5.52 -12.84
C LYS A 126 -12.15 5.27 -12.89
N ASP A 127 -11.69 4.48 -13.85
CA ASP A 127 -10.24 4.37 -14.12
C ASP A 127 -9.76 5.65 -14.78
N ILE A 128 -8.89 6.38 -14.09
CA ILE A 128 -8.35 7.67 -14.51
C ILE A 128 -6.84 7.60 -14.77
N ARG A 129 -6.27 6.40 -14.74
CA ARG A 129 -4.87 6.18 -15.03
C ARG A 129 -4.58 6.47 -16.50
N VAL A 130 -3.38 6.93 -16.77
CA VAL A 130 -2.82 6.98 -18.12
C VAL A 130 -1.68 5.99 -18.23
N HIS A 131 -1.44 5.51 -19.44
CA HIS A 131 -0.25 4.70 -19.70
C HIS A 131 1.01 5.54 -19.45
N CYS A 132 2.02 4.92 -18.85
CA CYS A 132 3.36 5.47 -18.70
C CYS A 132 4.39 4.34 -18.73
N HIS A 133 5.65 4.66 -19.01
CA HIS A 133 6.73 3.68 -19.09
C HIS A 133 7.77 3.90 -17.99
N CYS A 134 7.56 3.31 -16.81
CA CYS A 134 8.49 3.42 -15.69
C CYS A 134 8.77 2.05 -15.07
N GLN A 135 9.58 1.25 -15.76
CA GLN A 135 9.93 -0.11 -15.33
C GLN A 135 11.40 -0.20 -14.90
N LYS A 136 11.63 -0.80 -13.72
CA LYS A 136 12.98 -1.09 -13.17
C LYS A 136 13.84 0.17 -13.00
N ARG A 137 13.23 1.28 -12.60
CA ARG A 137 13.93 2.55 -12.42
C ARG A 137 14.01 2.92 -10.96
N THR A 138 15.19 3.29 -10.50
CA THR A 138 15.33 3.92 -9.19
C THR A 138 15.52 5.42 -9.40
N LEU A 139 14.62 6.23 -8.85
CA LEU A 139 14.54 7.68 -9.10
C LEU A 139 14.69 8.48 -7.80
N PRO A 140 15.11 9.76 -7.87
CA PRO A 140 14.89 10.70 -6.78
C PRO A 140 13.42 11.14 -6.78
N LEU A 141 13.00 12.02 -5.88
CA LEU A 141 11.70 12.68 -5.90
C LEU A 141 11.85 14.16 -6.25
N ILE A 142 11.02 14.62 -7.20
CA ILE A 142 10.92 16.05 -7.52
C ILE A 142 9.82 16.64 -6.64
N PHE A 143 10.22 17.37 -5.60
CA PHE A 143 9.29 17.96 -4.62
C PHE A 143 8.61 19.22 -5.14
N ASP A 144 7.33 19.37 -4.82
CA ASP A 144 6.63 20.65 -4.97
C ASP A 144 7.17 21.71 -4.02
N LYS A 145 7.02 22.99 -4.39
CA LYS A 145 7.52 24.12 -3.59
C LYS A 145 6.99 24.12 -2.15
N ASP A 146 5.77 23.63 -1.94
CA ASP A 146 5.09 23.60 -0.65
C ASP A 146 5.05 22.18 -0.02
N TYR A 147 6.01 21.30 -0.38
CA TYR A 147 6.06 19.93 0.14
C TYR A 147 6.06 19.86 1.68
N ARG A 148 6.60 20.86 2.40
CA ARG A 148 6.57 20.95 3.87
C ARG A 148 5.17 21.17 4.46
N CYS A 149 4.21 21.57 3.64
CA CYS A 149 2.80 21.60 4.04
C CYS A 149 2.15 20.21 4.02
N SER A 150 2.80 19.19 3.45
CA SER A 150 2.29 17.81 3.45
C SER A 150 2.43 17.14 4.81
N LYS A 151 1.49 16.26 5.17
CA LYS A 151 1.60 15.36 6.32
C LYS A 151 2.79 14.43 6.14
N LEU A 152 3.03 13.93 4.93
CA LEU A 152 4.12 13.01 4.56
C LEU A 152 5.51 13.56 4.84
N PHE A 153 5.77 14.85 4.59
CA PHE A 153 7.13 15.40 4.63
C PHE A 153 7.33 16.60 5.56
N ARG A 154 6.27 17.14 6.17
CA ARG A 154 6.34 18.25 7.15
C ARG A 154 7.43 18.03 8.20
N HIS A 155 7.46 16.84 8.80
CA HIS A 155 8.39 16.47 9.87
C HIS A 155 9.48 15.48 9.41
N ALA A 156 9.67 15.32 8.10
CA ALA A 156 10.76 14.51 7.58
C ALA A 156 12.11 15.13 8.02
N PRO A 157 13.06 14.33 8.52
CA PRO A 157 14.42 14.79 8.78
C PRO A 157 15.06 15.37 7.50
N ASP A 158 15.85 16.42 7.64
CA ASP A 158 16.50 17.08 6.50
C ASP A 158 17.41 16.12 5.73
N GLU A 159 18.06 15.18 6.42
CA GLU A 159 18.85 14.12 5.80
C GLU A 159 18.01 13.24 4.86
N ILE A 160 16.83 12.80 5.29
CA ILE A 160 15.92 11.99 4.48
C ILE A 160 15.44 12.79 3.26
N LEU A 161 15.10 14.06 3.44
CA LEU A 161 14.70 14.93 2.34
C LEU A 161 15.84 15.18 1.35
N ASN A 162 17.07 15.33 1.84
CA ASN A 162 18.27 15.48 1.03
C ASN A 162 18.51 14.23 0.19
N ILE A 163 18.41 13.04 0.79
CA ILE A 163 18.53 11.78 0.07
C ILE A 163 17.45 11.67 -1.01
N LEU A 164 16.18 11.88 -0.63
CA LEU A 164 15.04 11.77 -1.55
C LEU A 164 15.16 12.72 -2.74
N ARG A 165 15.65 13.95 -2.56
CA ARG A 165 15.74 14.94 -3.66
C ARG A 165 16.95 14.74 -4.58
N SER A 166 18.06 14.18 -4.08
CA SER A 166 19.33 14.16 -4.81
C SER A 166 19.82 12.77 -5.24
N GLN A 167 19.21 11.70 -4.73
CA GLN A 167 19.68 10.34 -4.99
C GLN A 167 18.59 9.45 -5.55
N ASN A 168 19.00 8.53 -6.41
CA ASN A 168 18.14 7.48 -6.97
C ASN A 168 17.87 6.41 -5.90
N VAL A 169 16.81 6.60 -5.10
CA VAL A 169 16.45 5.73 -3.97
C VAL A 169 15.02 5.18 -3.99
N THR A 170 14.16 5.68 -4.90
CA THR A 170 12.77 5.24 -5.01
C THR A 170 12.56 4.31 -6.21
N TYR A 171 12.31 3.03 -5.96
CA TYR A 171 12.18 2.03 -7.02
C TYR A 171 10.79 2.04 -7.66
N ASN A 172 10.74 2.20 -8.99
CA ASN A 172 9.54 2.32 -9.80
C ASN A 172 9.42 1.11 -10.74
N TYR A 173 8.23 0.52 -10.75
CA TYR A 173 7.88 -0.61 -11.60
C TYR A 173 6.39 -0.59 -11.92
N HIS A 174 6.00 0.25 -12.88
CA HIS A 174 4.59 0.47 -13.25
C HIS A 174 4.44 0.86 -14.73
N ASN A 175 3.26 0.52 -15.28
CA ASN A 175 2.85 0.82 -16.66
C ASN A 175 1.74 1.88 -16.74
N TYR A 176 1.31 2.35 -15.58
CA TYR A 176 0.19 3.26 -15.43
C TYR A 176 0.55 4.30 -14.37
N CYS A 177 0.14 5.53 -14.64
CA CYS A 177 0.47 6.68 -13.82
C CYS A 177 -0.78 7.54 -13.60
N LEU A 178 -0.70 8.38 -12.57
CA LEU A 178 -1.57 9.54 -12.39
C LEU A 178 -0.78 10.79 -12.74
N THR A 179 -1.41 11.75 -13.40
CA THR A 179 -0.79 13.04 -13.75
C THR A 179 -1.65 14.18 -13.23
N ASP A 180 -1.11 15.39 -13.13
CA ASP A 180 -1.88 16.57 -12.75
C ASP A 180 -3.15 16.73 -13.61
N ASN A 181 -3.02 16.46 -14.91
CA ASN A 181 -4.13 16.52 -15.84
C ASN A 181 -5.21 15.45 -15.55
N THR A 182 -4.83 14.22 -15.16
CA THR A 182 -5.84 13.22 -14.79
C THR A 182 -6.56 13.58 -13.49
N ILE A 183 -5.85 14.18 -12.52
CA ILE A 183 -6.45 14.67 -11.28
C ILE A 183 -7.41 15.84 -11.56
N HIS A 184 -6.98 16.83 -12.33
CA HIS A 184 -7.78 18.01 -12.66
C HIS A 184 -9.03 17.67 -13.47
N ARG A 185 -8.92 16.85 -14.53
CA ARG A 185 -10.07 16.48 -15.38
C ARG A 185 -11.14 15.66 -14.65
N ASN A 186 -10.80 15.07 -13.50
CA ASN A 186 -11.72 14.30 -12.68
C ASN A 186 -12.11 15.03 -11.38
N ASN A 187 -11.81 16.34 -11.26
CA ASN A 187 -12.17 17.19 -10.13
C ASN A 187 -11.62 16.71 -8.78
N LEU A 188 -10.43 16.11 -8.78
CA LEU A 188 -9.81 15.55 -7.58
C LEU A 188 -8.77 16.48 -6.93
N GLN A 189 -8.52 17.67 -7.51
CA GLN A 189 -7.54 18.64 -7.00
C GLN A 189 -7.86 19.16 -5.61
N ASP A 190 -9.14 19.17 -5.21
CA ASP A 190 -9.58 19.63 -3.90
C ASP A 190 -9.56 18.51 -2.85
N GLU A 191 -9.49 17.26 -3.29
CA GLU A 191 -9.40 16.09 -2.41
C GLU A 191 -7.94 15.72 -2.10
N TRP A 192 -7.07 15.81 -3.10
CA TRP A 192 -5.69 15.34 -3.01
C TRP A 192 -4.69 16.49 -3.07
N LYS A 193 -3.72 16.47 -2.15
CA LYS A 193 -2.48 17.23 -2.26
C LYS A 193 -1.48 16.36 -3.03
N LEU A 194 -1.06 16.84 -4.19
CA LEU A 194 0.04 16.26 -4.95
C LEU A 194 1.33 16.81 -4.36
N VAL A 195 2.32 15.95 -4.08
CA VAL A 195 3.46 16.34 -3.22
C VAL A 195 4.79 16.19 -3.93
N THR A 196 4.94 15.14 -4.74
CA THR A 196 6.13 14.93 -5.58
C THR A 196 5.75 14.43 -6.96
N ARG A 197 6.60 14.72 -7.93
CA ARG A 197 6.51 14.23 -9.30
C ARG A 197 7.79 13.51 -9.72
N ASN A 198 7.68 12.77 -10.81
CA ASN A 198 8.78 12.18 -11.54
C ASN A 198 8.43 12.16 -13.03
N LYS A 199 9.42 11.80 -13.85
CA LYS A 199 9.22 11.55 -15.27
C LYS A 199 9.53 10.09 -15.59
N ASP A 200 8.75 9.52 -16.50
CA ASP A 200 8.96 8.19 -17.00
C ASP A 200 10.05 8.19 -18.11
N ASP A 201 10.17 7.11 -18.89
CA ASP A 201 11.16 7.02 -19.99
C ASP A 201 10.76 7.82 -21.25
N GLU A 202 9.50 8.25 -21.34
CA GLU A 202 8.94 9.02 -22.44
C GLU A 202 8.70 10.50 -22.06
N ASP A 203 9.36 10.96 -21.00
CA ASP A 203 9.23 12.31 -20.43
C ASP A 203 7.81 12.67 -19.93
N ILE A 204 6.93 11.69 -19.75
CA ILE A 204 5.61 11.90 -19.14
C ILE A 204 5.82 12.19 -17.66
N GLU A 205 5.45 13.40 -17.24
CA GLU A 205 5.42 13.76 -15.83
C GLU A 205 4.25 13.09 -15.12
N PHE A 206 4.55 12.39 -14.03
CA PHE A 206 3.58 11.70 -13.21
C PHE A 206 3.75 12.02 -11.73
N ILE A 207 2.64 11.91 -10.99
CA ILE A 207 2.59 12.09 -9.54
C ILE A 207 3.25 10.88 -8.88
N SER A 208 4.30 11.09 -8.10
CA SER A 208 5.00 10.03 -7.40
C SER A 208 4.62 9.90 -5.92
N THR A 209 4.09 10.96 -5.32
CA THR A 209 3.42 10.91 -4.01
C THR A 209 2.23 11.86 -3.95
N MET A 210 1.18 11.42 -3.24
CA MET A 210 -0.01 12.22 -2.96
C MET A 210 -0.57 11.89 -1.57
N GLU A 211 -1.32 12.83 -0.99
CA GLU A 211 -2.02 12.60 0.27
C GLU A 211 -3.39 13.29 0.26
N HIS A 212 -4.36 12.68 0.94
CA HIS A 212 -5.69 13.25 1.01
C HIS A 212 -5.66 14.48 1.94
N LYS A 213 -6.26 15.59 1.50
CA LYS A 213 -6.26 16.85 2.27
C LYS A 213 -6.99 16.67 3.61
N LYS A 214 -8.19 16.08 3.56
CA LYS A 214 -9.00 15.75 4.75
C LYS A 214 -8.54 14.49 5.49
N TYR A 215 -8.66 13.30 4.88
CA TYR A 215 -8.41 12.02 5.55
C TYR A 215 -6.92 11.67 5.67
N PRO A 216 -6.54 10.76 6.60
CA PRO A 216 -5.17 10.27 6.72
C PRO A 216 -4.85 9.18 5.69
N PHE A 217 -5.08 9.48 4.40
CA PHE A 217 -4.81 8.57 3.28
C PHE A 217 -3.59 9.06 2.50
N TYR A 218 -2.71 8.14 2.14
CA TYR A 218 -1.41 8.42 1.53
C TYR A 218 -1.18 7.49 0.34
N GLY A 219 -0.62 8.03 -0.75
CA GLY A 219 -0.27 7.28 -1.95
C GLY A 219 1.20 7.47 -2.30
N LEU A 220 1.90 6.36 -2.54
CA LEU A 220 3.28 6.32 -3.04
C LEU A 220 3.28 5.52 -4.36
N GLN A 221 3.73 6.10 -5.47
CA GLN A 221 3.75 5.40 -6.76
C GLN A 221 4.93 4.41 -6.86
N PHE A 222 6.02 4.70 -6.15
CA PHE A 222 7.19 3.83 -6.03
C PHE A 222 7.02 2.80 -4.91
N HIS A 223 7.95 1.85 -4.85
CA HIS A 223 7.95 0.71 -3.94
C HIS A 223 9.01 0.87 -2.82
N PRO A 224 8.67 1.50 -1.69
CA PRO A 224 9.62 1.64 -0.58
C PRO A 224 9.99 0.29 0.06
N GLU A 225 9.17 -0.74 -0.08
CA GLU A 225 9.41 -2.06 0.51
C GLU A 225 10.55 -2.82 -0.18
N LYS A 226 10.79 -2.57 -1.48
CA LYS A 226 11.66 -3.43 -2.29
C LYS A 226 13.13 -3.31 -1.96
N SER A 227 13.60 -2.11 -1.63
CA SER A 227 15.03 -1.85 -1.36
C SER A 227 15.60 -2.66 -0.20
N ARG A 228 14.76 -3.16 0.70
CA ARG A 228 15.18 -3.93 1.87
C ARG A 228 14.85 -5.42 1.80
N PHE A 229 13.92 -5.82 0.93
CA PHE A 229 13.31 -7.15 1.04
C PHE A 229 13.19 -7.92 -0.29
N GLU A 230 13.52 -7.30 -1.43
CA GLU A 230 13.47 -7.96 -2.75
C GLU A 230 14.82 -7.87 -3.48
N PHE A 231 15.50 -8.99 -3.68
CA PHE A 231 16.92 -9.00 -4.08
C PHE A 231 17.16 -9.57 -5.48
N LYS A 232 16.17 -9.46 -6.37
CA LYS A 232 16.24 -10.14 -7.67
C LYS A 232 17.13 -9.30 -8.58
N GLU A 233 18.29 -9.82 -8.94
CA GLU A 233 19.31 -9.08 -9.71
C GLU A 233 18.74 -8.49 -11.01
N THR A 234 17.83 -9.21 -11.68
CA THR A 234 17.21 -8.77 -12.93
C THR A 234 16.25 -7.57 -12.78
N LEU A 235 15.99 -7.09 -11.56
CA LEU A 235 15.17 -5.92 -11.28
C LEU A 235 15.98 -4.64 -11.06
N ASP A 236 17.31 -4.69 -10.93
CA ASP A 236 18.19 -3.53 -10.64
C ASP A 236 17.70 -2.62 -9.49
N ILE A 237 17.20 -3.22 -8.42
CA ILE A 237 16.78 -2.49 -7.21
C ILE A 237 18.03 -2.00 -6.47
N LYS A 238 18.08 -0.73 -6.09
CA LYS A 238 19.21 -0.19 -5.30
C LYS A 238 19.05 -0.54 -3.82
N HIS A 239 20.02 -1.28 -3.29
CA HIS A 239 20.08 -1.79 -1.90
C HIS A 239 21.05 -1.02 -0.99
N ASN A 240 21.40 0.22 -1.33
CA ASN A 240 22.36 1.00 -0.54
C ASN A 240 21.74 1.49 0.80
N PHE A 241 22.60 1.98 1.69
CA PHE A 241 22.22 2.49 3.01
C PHE A 241 21.11 3.56 2.93
N ASN A 242 21.23 4.50 2.00
CA ASN A 242 20.27 5.59 1.83
C ASN A 242 18.89 5.10 1.35
N SER A 243 18.85 4.11 0.44
CA SER A 243 17.60 3.43 0.05
C SER A 243 16.94 2.70 1.22
N THR A 244 17.74 2.19 2.17
CA THR A 244 17.26 1.51 3.37
C THR A 244 16.69 2.51 4.38
N LEU A 245 17.37 3.65 4.60
CA LEU A 245 16.87 4.75 5.44
C LEU A 245 15.52 5.29 4.94
N VAL A 246 15.42 5.53 3.62
CA VAL A 246 14.18 6.02 3.00
C VAL A 246 13.05 5.01 3.13
N SER A 247 13.33 3.72 2.91
CA SER A 247 12.35 2.66 3.13
C SER A 247 11.84 2.66 4.58
N GLN A 248 12.74 2.68 5.57
CA GLN A 248 12.35 2.71 6.98
C GLN A 248 11.58 3.98 7.35
N TYR A 249 11.91 5.13 6.75
CA TYR A 249 11.16 6.38 6.95
C TYR A 249 9.67 6.22 6.61
N PHE A 250 9.35 5.70 5.43
CA PHE A 250 7.94 5.53 5.02
C PHE A 250 7.20 4.50 5.88
N ALA A 251 7.88 3.43 6.30
CA ALA A 251 7.30 2.45 7.22
C ALA A 251 6.97 3.11 8.57
N ASN A 252 7.94 3.78 9.19
CA ASN A 252 7.77 4.48 10.47
C ASN A 252 6.68 5.55 10.38
N PHE A 253 6.70 6.36 9.33
CA PHE A 253 5.69 7.39 9.09
C PHE A 253 4.28 6.80 9.16
N PHE A 254 4.04 5.70 8.43
CA PHE A 254 2.71 5.12 8.36
C PHE A 254 2.30 4.48 9.69
N ILE A 255 3.19 3.73 10.34
CA ILE A 255 2.89 3.12 11.64
C ILE A 255 2.59 4.18 12.71
N GLU A 256 3.29 5.31 12.72
CA GLU A 256 3.00 6.44 13.59
C GLU A 256 1.64 7.10 13.31
N LYS A 257 1.09 6.96 12.09
CA LYS A 257 -0.31 7.33 11.83
C LYS A 257 -1.26 6.30 12.42
N CYS A 258 -0.96 5.01 12.27
CA CYS A 258 -1.83 3.92 12.74
C CYS A 258 -1.97 3.90 14.28
N LYS A 259 -0.93 4.28 15.02
CA LYS A 259 -0.98 4.40 16.48
C LYS A 259 -1.97 5.46 17.02
N LYS A 260 -2.55 6.30 16.15
CA LYS A 260 -3.48 7.38 16.54
C LYS A 260 -4.93 6.93 16.75
N ASN A 261 -5.22 5.64 16.63
CA ASN A 261 -6.51 5.09 17.02
C ASN A 261 -6.33 3.87 17.94
N ASN A 262 -7.41 3.57 18.68
CA ASN A 262 -7.44 2.50 19.68
C ASN A 262 -8.29 1.31 19.21
N ASN A 263 -8.38 1.12 17.90
CA ASN A 263 -9.00 -0.07 17.33
C ASN A 263 -8.24 -1.31 17.80
N ARG A 264 -8.99 -2.37 18.04
CA ARG A 264 -8.48 -3.62 18.63
C ARG A 264 -9.46 -4.75 18.34
N PHE A 265 -8.94 -5.96 18.30
CA PHE A 265 -9.77 -7.14 18.21
C PHE A 265 -10.66 -7.30 19.46
N PRO A 266 -11.84 -7.92 19.32
CA PRO A 266 -12.77 -8.11 20.43
C PRO A 266 -12.27 -9.12 21.47
N ASN A 267 -11.38 -10.03 21.09
CA ASN A 267 -10.72 -10.99 21.98
C ASN A 267 -9.39 -11.48 21.39
N GLU A 268 -8.51 -11.97 22.25
CA GLU A 268 -7.17 -12.44 21.90
C GLU A 268 -7.18 -13.64 20.94
N ASN A 269 -8.10 -14.58 21.10
CA ASN A 269 -8.17 -15.75 20.21
C ASN A 269 -8.48 -15.36 18.76
N LEU A 270 -9.43 -14.44 18.55
CA LEU A 270 -9.72 -13.92 17.21
C LEU A 270 -8.54 -13.15 16.63
N GLU A 271 -7.83 -12.39 17.47
CA GLU A 271 -6.62 -11.69 17.07
C GLU A 271 -5.55 -12.67 16.61
N LEU A 272 -5.16 -13.61 17.47
CA LEU A 272 -4.10 -14.58 17.20
C LEU A 272 -4.36 -15.38 15.94
N ASN A 273 -5.62 -15.81 15.71
CA ASN A 273 -5.99 -16.56 14.50
C ASN A 273 -5.95 -15.71 13.22
N ALA A 274 -6.21 -14.39 13.32
CA ALA A 274 -6.21 -13.52 12.15
C ALA A 274 -4.82 -13.07 11.71
N LEU A 275 -3.81 -13.17 12.59
CA LEU A 275 -2.46 -12.67 12.29
C LEU A 275 -1.78 -13.46 11.15
N ILE A 276 -0.92 -12.76 10.41
CA ILE A 276 -0.11 -13.31 9.32
C ILE A 276 0.78 -14.47 9.77
N TYR A 277 1.05 -14.60 11.08
CA TYR A 277 1.87 -15.65 11.68
C TYR A 277 1.31 -17.06 11.52
N ASN A 278 0.01 -17.21 11.24
CA ASN A 278 -0.60 -18.51 10.94
C ASN A 278 -0.36 -18.96 9.49
N PHE A 279 0.26 -18.14 8.66
CA PHE A 279 0.50 -18.42 7.25
C PHE A 279 2.00 -18.53 6.99
N SER A 280 2.38 -19.45 6.10
CA SER A 280 3.77 -19.64 5.68
C SER A 280 3.99 -19.08 4.27
N PRO A 281 4.94 -18.15 4.07
CA PRO A 281 5.24 -17.67 2.73
C PRO A 281 6.02 -18.73 1.96
N ALA A 282 5.71 -18.89 0.68
CA ALA A 282 6.45 -19.74 -0.23
C ALA A 282 7.58 -18.97 -0.93
N PHE A 283 8.67 -19.67 -1.25
CA PHE A 283 9.76 -19.12 -2.06
C PHE A 283 9.37 -19.05 -3.53
N THR A 284 9.50 -17.86 -4.13
CA THR A 284 8.97 -17.56 -5.48
C THR A 284 9.97 -16.93 -6.43
N ALA A 285 11.20 -16.66 -5.98
CA ALA A 285 12.17 -15.87 -6.74
C ALA A 285 12.50 -16.47 -8.13
N ASN A 286 12.39 -17.79 -8.27
CA ASN A 286 12.67 -18.49 -9.53
C ASN A 286 11.67 -18.13 -10.64
N ASN A 287 10.40 -17.93 -10.31
CA ASN A 287 9.31 -17.82 -11.29
C ASN A 287 8.63 -16.44 -11.28
N CYS A 288 8.76 -15.68 -10.19
CA CYS A 288 8.08 -14.42 -9.93
C CYS A 288 9.08 -13.26 -9.69
N SER A 289 8.56 -12.03 -9.63
CA SER A 289 9.35 -10.84 -9.29
C SER A 289 9.59 -10.67 -7.79
N TYR A 290 8.89 -11.44 -6.95
CA TYR A 290 9.01 -11.43 -5.50
C TYR A 290 9.82 -12.64 -5.00
N PHE A 291 10.61 -12.46 -3.96
CA PHE A 291 11.38 -13.52 -3.31
C PHE A 291 10.49 -14.50 -2.56
N GLN A 292 9.53 -13.96 -1.83
CA GLN A 292 8.59 -14.70 -1.02
C GLN A 292 7.20 -14.13 -1.16
N MET A 293 6.21 -15.00 -1.17
CA MET A 293 4.80 -14.63 -1.26
C MET A 293 3.98 -15.48 -0.30
N TYR A 294 3.08 -14.83 0.42
CA TYR A 294 1.98 -15.50 1.08
C TYR A 294 0.93 -15.79 0.03
N MET A 295 0.63 -17.07 -0.16
CA MET A 295 -0.37 -17.55 -1.10
C MET A 295 -1.51 -18.16 -0.29
N PHE A 296 -2.73 -17.85 -0.68
CA PHE A 296 -3.88 -18.18 0.14
C PHE A 296 -4.93 -19.01 -0.60
N THR A 297 -5.43 -20.03 0.06
CA THR A 297 -6.44 -20.96 -0.45
C THR A 297 -7.86 -20.56 -0.03
N GLU A 298 -8.87 -21.22 -0.60
CA GLU A 298 -10.25 -21.07 -0.14
C GLU A 298 -10.44 -21.58 1.30
N GLU A 299 -9.68 -22.61 1.70
CA GLU A 299 -9.70 -23.15 3.06
C GLU A 299 -9.12 -22.16 4.07
N ASP A 300 -7.99 -21.52 3.76
CA ASP A 300 -7.41 -20.44 4.55
C ASP A 300 -8.44 -19.34 4.79
N PHE A 301 -9.13 -18.96 3.72
CA PHE A 301 -10.18 -17.98 3.80
C PHE A 301 -11.30 -18.43 4.75
N LEU A 302 -11.80 -19.68 4.65
CA LEU A 302 -12.89 -20.17 5.49
C LEU A 302 -12.53 -20.32 6.98
N ASN A 303 -11.29 -20.71 7.27
CA ASN A 303 -10.81 -21.02 8.61
C ASN A 303 -10.40 -19.77 9.40
N TYR A 304 -9.91 -18.73 8.72
CA TYR A 304 -9.36 -17.51 9.35
C TYR A 304 -10.19 -16.26 9.07
N GLN A 305 -11.49 -16.40 8.78
CA GLN A 305 -12.37 -15.25 8.65
C GLN A 305 -12.48 -14.49 9.98
N LEU A 306 -12.57 -13.16 9.88
CA LEU A 306 -13.06 -12.30 10.94
C LEU A 306 -14.58 -12.51 11.10
N LYS A 307 -15.01 -13.67 11.61
CA LYS A 307 -16.43 -13.96 11.93
C LYS A 307 -16.80 -13.33 13.25
#